data_AF-A0A2N5SV65-F1
#
_entry.id   AF-A0A2N5SV65-F1
#
_cell.length_a   1.000
_cell.length_b   1.000
_cell.length_c   1.000
_cell.angle_alpha   90.00
_cell.angle_beta   90.00
_cell.angle_gamma   90.00
#
_symmetry.space_group_name_H-M   'P 1'
#
loop_
_entity.id
_entity.type
_entity.pdbx_description
1 polymer ?
#
loop_
_entity_poly.entity_id
_entity_poly.type
_entity_poly.pdbx_seq_one_letter_code
_entity_poly.pdbx_strand_id
1 'polypeptide(L)'
;MLTNGNVTSNGNVTSNGDVTSNGNVTSNGNVTSNGNVTSNGNVTSNGNVTSNGNITSNGNITSNGNVTSNGNITSNGNVTSNGSYFIKKQRGGFDAVTISAPEPADIKQNKEE
;
A
#
# COMPACT_ATOMS: atom_id res chain seq x y z
N MET A 1 -9.11 13.53 20.36
CA MET A 1 -7.92 13.91 21.15
C MET A 1 -6.75 13.94 20.19
N LEU A 2 -5.97 15.03 20.18
CA LEU A 2 -4.68 15.06 19.51
C LEU A 2 -3.61 14.71 20.55
N THR A 3 -2.82 13.69 20.28
CA THR A 3 -1.73 13.25 21.14
C THR A 3 -0.38 13.50 20.46
N ASN A 4 0.62 13.92 21.23
CA ASN A 4 1.96 14.18 20.69
C ASN A 4 2.93 12.99 20.88
N GLY A 5 2.51 11.95 21.61
CA GLY A 5 3.30 10.75 21.84
C GLY A 5 2.79 9.54 21.06
N ASN A 6 3.39 8.38 21.34
CA ASN A 6 2.97 7.12 20.75
C ASN A 6 1.58 6.71 21.28
N VAL A 7 0.71 6.25 20.40
CA VAL A 7 -0.68 5.92 20.74
C VAL A 7 -0.98 4.46 20.41
N THR A 8 -1.62 3.78 21.35
CA THR A 8 -2.30 2.50 21.12
C THR A 8 -3.78 2.69 21.40
N SER A 9 -4.66 2.36 20.45
CA SER A 9 -6.11 2.53 20.60
C SER A 9 -6.90 1.48 19.84
N ASN A 10 -8.10 1.14 20.31
CA ASN A 10 -9.07 0.37 19.53
C ASN A 10 -9.96 1.24 18.63
N GLY A 11 -9.99 2.55 18.88
CA GLY A 11 -10.83 3.51 18.15
C GLY A 11 -10.03 4.40 17.20
N ASN A 12 -10.71 5.37 16.59
CA ASN A 12 -10.07 6.32 15.69
C ASN A 12 -9.03 7.18 16.43
N VAL A 13 -7.89 7.44 15.79
CA VAL A 13 -6.76 8.18 16.39
C VAL A 13 -6.35 9.36 15.51
N THR A 14 -6.06 10.48 16.17
CA THR A 14 -5.32 11.60 15.59
C THR A 14 -4.10 11.87 16.46
N SER A 15 -2.89 11.72 15.91
CA SER A 15 -1.64 11.86 16.66
C SER A 15 -0.54 12.55 15.85
N ASN A 16 0.43 13.17 16.51
CA ASN A 16 1.67 13.57 15.86
C ASN A 16 2.76 12.48 15.94
N GLY A 17 2.63 11.54 16.88
CA GLY A 17 3.60 10.45 17.10
C GLY A 17 3.21 9.15 16.40
N ASP A 18 3.94 8.07 16.67
CA ASP A 18 3.64 6.77 16.08
C ASP A 18 2.30 6.23 16.61
N VAL A 19 1.53 5.54 15.76
CA VAL A 19 0.19 5.04 16.11
C VAL A 19 0.06 3.56 15.80
N THR A 20 -0.50 2.83 16.76
CA THR A 20 -1.09 1.50 16.55
C THR A 20 -2.58 1.58 16.83
N SER A 21 -3.44 1.30 15.84
CA SER A 21 -4.90 1.33 16.06
C SER A 21 -5.70 0.32 15.26
N ASN A 22 -6.80 -0.18 15.84
CA ASN A 22 -7.80 -0.94 15.09
C ASN A 22 -8.75 -0.07 14.25
N GLY A 23 -8.86 1.22 14.58
CA GLY A 23 -9.71 2.19 13.88
C GLY A 23 -8.95 3.00 12.83
N ASN A 24 -9.63 4.02 12.28
CA ASN A 24 -9.03 4.92 11.32
C ASN A 24 -7.97 5.82 11.99
N VAL A 25 -6.89 6.11 11.27
CA VAL A 25 -5.75 6.87 11.82
C VAL A 25 -5.41 8.07 10.95
N THR A 26 -5.18 9.20 11.60
CA THR A 26 -4.45 10.34 11.05
C THR A 26 -3.20 10.54 11.89
N SER A 27 -2.01 10.42 11.29
CA SER A 27 -0.75 10.64 12.01
C SER A 27 0.32 11.37 11.21
N ASN A 28 1.22 12.08 11.90
CA ASN A 28 2.48 12.54 11.30
C ASN A 28 3.60 11.48 11.41
N GLY A 29 3.49 10.54 12.35
CA GLY A 29 4.45 9.46 12.58
C GLY A 29 4.14 8.18 11.80
N ASN A 30 4.85 7.11 12.13
CA ASN A 30 4.59 5.79 11.54
C ASN A 30 3.26 5.23 12.06
N VAL A 31 2.56 4.48 11.22
CA VAL A 31 1.24 3.94 11.55
C VAL A 31 1.15 2.45 11.28
N THR A 32 0.64 1.72 12.26
CA THR A 32 0.09 0.37 12.08
C THR A 32 -1.42 0.42 12.34
N SER A 33 -2.25 0.09 11.35
CA SER A 33 -3.71 0.10 11.57
C SER A 33 -4.52 -0.91 10.75
N ASN A 34 -5.59 -1.44 11.34
CA ASN A 34 -6.56 -2.25 10.61
C ASN A 34 -7.57 -1.42 9.79
N GLY A 35 -7.73 -0.13 10.13
CA GLY A 35 -8.62 0.80 9.46
C GLY A 35 -7.93 1.61 8.36
N ASN A 36 -8.63 2.63 7.87
CA ASN A 36 -8.08 3.55 6.88
C ASN A 36 -7.04 4.48 7.52
N VAL A 37 -5.97 4.78 6.78
CA VAL A 37 -4.84 5.56 7.29
C VAL A 37 -4.56 6.77 6.42
N THR A 38 -4.36 7.91 7.05
CA THR A 38 -3.67 9.06 6.48
C THR A 38 -2.41 9.33 7.29
N SER A 39 -1.23 9.25 6.66
CA SER A 39 0.03 9.51 7.37
C SER A 39 1.07 10.27 6.57
N ASN A 40 1.99 10.97 7.26
CA ASN A 40 3.23 11.45 6.65
C ASN A 40 4.39 10.44 6.81
N GLY A 41 4.30 9.51 7.75
CA GLY A 41 5.31 8.48 8.01
C GLY A 41 5.05 7.17 7.27
N ASN A 42 5.82 6.14 7.61
CA ASN A 42 5.63 4.80 7.03
C ASN A 42 4.32 4.19 7.55
N VAL A 43 3.62 3.44 6.69
CA VAL A 43 2.32 2.86 7.02
C VAL A 43 2.29 1.37 6.75
N THR A 44 1.80 0.63 7.73
CA THR A 44 1.32 -0.74 7.58
C THR A 44 -0.18 -0.76 7.85
N SER A 45 -1.01 -1.15 6.88
CA SER A 45 -2.45 -1.17 7.09
C SER A 45 -3.21 -2.25 6.30
N ASN A 46 -4.33 -2.72 6.84
CA ASN A 46 -5.26 -3.58 6.11
C ASN A 46 -6.32 -2.78 5.33
N GLY A 47 -6.52 -1.51 5.67
CA GLY A 47 -7.48 -0.61 5.02
C GLY A 47 -6.85 0.23 3.91
N ASN A 48 -7.61 1.21 3.43
CA ASN A 48 -7.13 2.15 2.43
C ASN A 48 -6.09 3.10 3.04
N VAL A 49 -5.04 3.42 2.28
CA VAL A 49 -3.94 4.26 2.77
C VAL A 49 -3.69 5.45 1.87
N THR A 50 -3.56 6.61 2.49
CA THR A 50 -2.93 7.80 1.90
C THR A 50 -1.68 8.12 2.70
N SER A 51 -0.49 8.05 2.08
CA SER A 51 0.74 8.45 2.76
C SER A 51 1.81 9.08 1.87
N ASN A 52 2.66 9.90 2.47
CA ASN A 52 3.89 10.39 1.84
C ASN A 52 5.09 9.45 2.05
N GLY A 53 5.02 8.56 3.05
CA GLY A 53 6.08 7.60 3.37
C GLY A 53 5.96 6.27 2.61
N ASN A 54 6.75 5.28 3.03
CA ASN A 54 6.64 3.93 2.47
C ASN A 54 5.38 3.24 3.00
N ILE A 55 4.70 2.46 2.15
CA ILE A 55 3.43 1.83 2.50
C ILE A 55 3.47 0.33 2.23
N THR A 56 3.01 -0.44 3.20
CA THR A 56 2.60 -1.84 3.04
C THR A 56 1.11 -1.92 3.37
N SER A 57 0.26 -2.23 2.38
CA SER A 57 -1.17 -2.40 2.65
C SER A 57 -1.88 -3.42 1.76
N ASN A 58 -2.96 -4.00 2.27
CA ASN A 58 -3.85 -4.88 1.50
C ASN A 58 -4.98 -4.12 0.78
N GLY A 59 -5.26 -2.87 1.18
CA GLY A 59 -6.31 -2.03 0.61
C GLY A 59 -5.83 -1.16 -0.56
N ASN A 60 -6.67 -0.21 -0.98
CA ASN A 60 -6.28 0.74 -2.02
C ASN A 60 -5.32 1.79 -1.47
N ILE A 61 -4.35 2.20 -2.28
CA ILE A 61 -3.27 3.08 -1.85
C ILE A 61 -3.14 4.30 -2.75
N THR A 62 -2.99 5.47 -2.13
CA THR A 62 -2.49 6.68 -2.76
C THR A 62 -1.19 7.10 -2.08
N SER A 63 -0.07 7.15 -2.82
CA SER A 63 1.25 7.44 -2.24
C SER A 63 2.14 8.33 -3.08
N ASN A 64 3.01 9.07 -2.40
CA ASN A 64 4.20 9.68 -3.00
C ASN A 64 5.47 8.84 -2.80
N GLY A 65 5.47 7.91 -1.84
CA GLY A 65 6.60 7.05 -1.49
C GLY A 65 6.57 5.68 -2.17
N ASN A 66 7.45 4.77 -1.73
CA ASN A 66 7.46 3.39 -2.23
C ASN A 66 6.27 2.61 -1.67
N VAL A 67 5.66 1.76 -2.49
CA VAL A 67 4.44 1.03 -2.13
C VAL A 67 4.59 -0.47 -2.38
N THR A 68 4.23 -1.27 -1.40
CA THR A 68 4.01 -2.71 -1.51
C THR A 68 2.55 -3.02 -1.20
N SER A 69 1.79 -3.58 -2.15
CA SER A 69 0.37 -3.87 -1.92
C SER A 69 -0.26 -4.93 -2.80
N ASN A 70 -1.32 -5.56 -2.30
CA ASN A 70 -2.19 -6.47 -3.04
C ASN A 70 -3.42 -5.78 -3.65
N GLY A 71 -3.71 -4.52 -3.28
CA GLY A 71 -4.85 -3.74 -3.75
C GLY A 71 -4.51 -2.81 -4.92
N ASN A 72 -5.45 -1.92 -5.28
CA ASN A 72 -5.20 -0.94 -6.33
C ASN A 72 -4.29 0.19 -5.83
N ILE A 73 -3.29 0.56 -6.63
CA ILE A 73 -2.30 1.56 -6.23
C ILE A 73 -2.29 2.73 -7.19
N THR A 74 -2.33 3.94 -6.65
CA THR A 74 -1.95 5.18 -7.33
C THR A 74 -0.70 5.73 -6.65
N SER A 75 0.47 5.64 -7.32
CA SER A 75 1.73 6.12 -6.73
C SER A 75 2.52 7.01 -7.68
N ASN A 76 3.27 7.95 -7.09
CA ASN A 76 4.33 8.69 -7.77
C ASN A 76 5.73 8.08 -7.54
N GLY A 77 5.85 7.10 -6.64
CA GLY A 77 7.09 6.39 -6.29
C GLY A 77 7.14 4.97 -6.85
N ASN A 78 8.12 4.16 -6.41
CA ASN A 78 8.26 2.78 -6.85
C ASN A 78 7.11 1.92 -6.30
N VAL A 79 6.62 0.98 -7.11
CA VAL A 79 5.51 0.10 -6.75
C VAL A 79 5.87 -1.36 -6.95
N THR A 80 5.66 -2.16 -5.91
CA THR A 80 5.64 -3.61 -5.96
C THR A 80 4.21 -4.06 -5.67
N SER A 81 3.55 -4.72 -6.61
CA SER A 81 2.17 -5.15 -6.41
C SER A 81 1.85 -6.48 -7.09
N ASN A 82 1.01 -7.26 -6.42
CA ASN A 82 0.34 -8.41 -7.02
C ASN A 82 -0.98 -8.03 -7.71
N GLY A 83 -1.44 -6.79 -7.52
CA GLY A 83 -2.67 -6.23 -8.07
C GLY A 83 -2.41 -5.20 -9.18
N SER A 84 -3.47 -4.53 -9.63
CA SER A 84 -3.36 -3.47 -10.63
C SER A 84 -2.78 -2.18 -10.03
N TYR A 85 -1.87 -1.53 -10.74
CA TYR A 85 -1.28 -0.28 -10.28
C TYR A 85 -1.16 0.77 -11.41
N PHE A 86 -1.32 2.03 -11.03
CA PHE A 86 -1.09 3.20 -11.87
C PHE A 86 0.06 4.01 -11.28
N ILE A 87 1.15 4.15 -12.05
CA ILE A 87 2.27 5.03 -11.70
C ILE A 87 2.19 6.27 -12.58
N LYS A 88 2.14 7.46 -11.96
CA LYS A 88 2.30 8.71 -12.71
C LYS A 88 3.79 8.89 -13.00
N LYS A 89 4.15 8.79 -14.28
CA LYS A 89 5.54 8.80 -14.76
C LYS A 89 6.34 9.99 -14.21
N GLN A 90 7.34 9.73 -13.36
CA GLN A 90 8.42 10.69 -13.14
C GLN A 90 9.36 10.65 -14.36
N ARG A 91 9.83 11.82 -14.80
CA ARG A 91 10.75 11.93 -15.94
C ARG A 91 12.11 11.30 -15.55
N GLY A 92 12.26 10.00 -15.82
CA GLY A 92 13.53 9.27 -15.75
C GLY A 92 13.52 8.13 -14.71
N GLY A 93 13.46 6.89 -15.19
CA GLY A 93 13.74 5.70 -14.36
C GLY A 93 12.73 4.57 -14.56
N PHE A 94 13.06 3.69 -15.52
CA PHE A 94 12.50 2.36 -15.83
C PHE A 94 11.02 2.28 -16.24
N ASP A 95 10.81 1.77 -17.45
CA ASP A 95 9.50 1.48 -18.02
C ASP A 95 8.71 0.51 -17.13
N ALA A 96 7.40 0.73 -17.04
CA ALA A 96 6.50 -0.15 -16.32
C ALA A 96 6.68 -1.60 -16.80
N VAL A 97 7.28 -2.44 -15.96
CA VAL A 97 7.36 -3.88 -16.20
C VAL A 97 5.96 -4.42 -15.97
N THR A 98 5.22 -4.61 -17.07
CA THR A 98 3.99 -5.38 -17.05
C THR A 98 4.39 -6.84 -16.95
N ILE A 99 4.32 -7.41 -15.75
CA ILE A 99 4.44 -8.87 -15.59
C ILE A 99 3.08 -9.45 -15.96
N SER A 100 2.90 -9.75 -17.24
CA SER A 100 1.79 -10.60 -17.68
C SER A 100 2.01 -11.99 -17.09
N ALA A 101 0.99 -12.58 -16.46
CA ALA A 101 1.06 -13.97 -16.01
C ALA A 101 1.50 -14.87 -17.19
N PRO A 102 2.33 -15.91 -16.97
CA PRO A 102 2.68 -16.83 -18.04
C PRO A 102 1.38 -17.40 -18.63
N GLU A 103 1.24 -17.37 -19.96
CA GLU A 103 0.12 -18.01 -20.64
C GLU A 103 0.00 -19.46 -20.16
N PRO A 104 -1.21 -19.96 -19.85
CA PRO A 104 -1.39 -21.36 -19.48
C PRO A 104 -0.83 -22.22 -20.61
N ALA A 105 0.14 -23.07 -20.30
CA ALA A 105 0.73 -23.97 -21.27
C ALA A 105 -0.37 -24.85 -21.88
N ASP A 106 -0.52 -24.79 -23.20
CA ASP A 106 -1.34 -25.74 -23.96
C ASP A 106 -0.76 -27.15 -23.79
N ILE A 107 -1.25 -27.90 -22.81
CA ILE A 107 -0.97 -29.33 -22.69
C ILE A 107 -1.75 -30.01 -23.82
N LYS A 108 -1.09 -30.19 -24.97
CA LYS A 108 -1.61 -31.08 -26.02
C LYS A 108 -1.71 -32.48 -25.41
N GLN A 109 -2.94 -32.94 -25.16
CA GLN A 109 -3.22 -34.35 -24.89
C GLN A 109 -2.80 -35.14 -26.13
N ASN A 110 -1.62 -35.75 -26.07
CA ASN A 110 -1.25 -36.82 -26.99
C ASN A 110 -2.23 -37.98 -26.70
N LYS A 111 -3.22 -38.16 -27.57
CA LYS A 111 -3.95 -39.42 -27.65
C LYS A 111 -2.96 -40.44 -28.21
N GLU A 112 -2.51 -41.35 -27.35
CA GLU A 112 -1.83 -42.56 -27.75
C GLU A 112 -2.81 -43.40 -28.60
N GLU A 113 -2.45 -43.66 -29.85
CA GLU A 113 -2.94 -44.80 -30.64
C GLU A 113 -2.03 -46.00 -30.38
#